data_AF-A0ABD3W580-F1
#
_entry.id   AF-A0ABD3W580-F1
#
_cell.length_a   1.000
_cell.length_b   1.000
_cell.length_c   1.000
_cell.angle_alpha   90.00
_cell.angle_beta   90.00
_cell.angle_gamma   90.00
#
_symmetry.space_group_name_H-M   'P 1'
#
loop_
_entity.id
_entity.type
_entity.pdbx_description
1 polymer ?
#
loop_
_entity_poly.entity_id
_entity_poly.type
_entity_poly.pdbx_seq_one_letter_code
_entity_poly.pdbx_strand_id
1 'polypeptide(L)'
;MLDTLIQYESDLIETSEDSVSMTEIQRKQNVRSGLCCLDKVIRKLETVENVNLYGKSFYDCITSRVLINETLNQQWSQIFNTEDVEYFAVHVHKLKEEIVSKYLLMSSAQFRREFKQKVKARKEEAHRKQIQMRRDSKVKSSSSEAQVSSSSKQSQLSKDRSDYSSTSEQQESLHMLVKRKAEDCVIDSVCCDVCDTWHHYECIGLLGDEQELQEEEWTCPDCRFSGDVIK
;
A
#
# COMPACT_ATOMS: atom_id res chain seq x y z
N MET A 1 -15.61 51.30 -23.14
CA MET A 1 -14.43 51.12 -22.25
C MET A 1 -14.62 49.93 -21.33
N LEU A 2 -15.70 49.86 -20.56
CA LEU A 2 -16.00 48.70 -19.70
C LEU A 2 -16.33 47.45 -20.53
N ASP A 3 -17.17 47.59 -21.57
CA ASP A 3 -17.50 46.46 -22.48
C ASP A 3 -16.27 45.93 -23.23
N THR A 4 -15.30 46.80 -23.51
CA THR A 4 -14.05 46.45 -24.17
C THR A 4 -13.13 45.65 -23.25
N LEU A 5 -13.18 45.91 -21.93
CA LEU A 5 -12.45 45.15 -20.92
C LEU A 5 -13.09 43.79 -20.66
N ILE A 6 -14.42 43.71 -20.65
CA ILE A 6 -15.17 42.45 -20.50
C ILE A 6 -14.93 41.51 -21.70
N GLN A 7 -14.87 42.07 -22.91
CA GLN A 7 -14.51 41.32 -24.11
C GLN A 7 -13.07 40.81 -24.03
N TYR A 8 -12.12 41.67 -23.62
CA TYR A 8 -10.72 41.28 -23.44
C TYR A 8 -10.54 40.19 -22.37
N GLU A 9 -11.31 40.24 -21.29
CA GLU A 9 -11.30 39.22 -20.24
C GLU A 9 -11.88 37.89 -20.73
N SER A 10 -12.96 37.92 -21.51
CA SER A 10 -13.52 36.72 -22.14
C SER A 10 -12.53 36.09 -23.12
N ASP A 11 -11.90 36.88 -23.97
CA ASP A 11 -10.89 36.42 -24.94
C ASP A 11 -9.63 35.89 -24.24
N LEU A 12 -9.24 36.47 -23.09
CA LEU A 12 -8.15 35.95 -22.24
C LEU A 12 -8.51 34.65 -21.54
N ILE A 13 -9.77 34.47 -21.12
CA ILE A 13 -10.24 33.23 -20.52
C ILE A 13 -10.30 32.12 -21.57
N GLU A 14 -10.84 32.42 -22.76
CA GLU A 14 -10.90 31.49 -23.90
C GLU A 14 -9.51 31.07 -24.40
N THR A 15 -8.52 31.97 -24.35
CA THR A 15 -7.11 31.65 -24.64
C THR A 15 -6.35 31.07 -23.45
N SER A 16 -6.81 31.24 -22.21
CA SER A 16 -6.23 30.57 -21.03
C SER A 16 -6.75 29.14 -20.83
N GLU A 17 -7.88 28.82 -21.45
CA GLU A 17 -8.36 27.45 -21.67
C GLU A 17 -7.61 26.73 -22.79
N ASP A 18 -6.55 27.35 -23.34
CA ASP A 18 -5.54 26.67 -24.16
C ASP A 18 -5.19 25.36 -23.47
N SER A 19 -5.64 24.29 -24.12
CA SER A 19 -5.50 22.89 -23.72
C SER A 19 -4.15 22.75 -23.03
N VAL A 20 -4.16 22.52 -21.71
CA VAL A 20 -2.92 22.24 -20.97
C VAL A 20 -2.24 21.15 -21.77
N SER A 21 -1.14 21.51 -22.45
CA SER A 21 -0.50 20.61 -23.40
C SER A 21 -0.33 19.26 -22.72
N MET A 22 -0.58 18.16 -23.43
CA MET A 22 -0.45 16.81 -22.86
C MET A 22 0.91 16.64 -22.15
N THR A 23 1.95 17.31 -22.65
CA THR A 23 3.27 17.39 -21.99
C THR A 23 3.25 18.07 -20.61
N GLU A 24 2.44 19.11 -20.41
CA GLU A 24 2.27 19.79 -19.13
C GLU A 24 1.38 18.99 -18.16
N ILE A 25 0.37 18.28 -18.65
CA ILE A 25 -0.42 17.33 -17.83
C ILE A 25 0.49 16.21 -17.34
N GLN A 26 1.26 15.59 -18.24
CA GLN A 26 2.23 14.54 -17.90
C GLN A 26 3.27 15.06 -16.91
N ARG A 27 3.81 16.27 -17.12
CA ARG A 27 4.77 16.89 -16.19
C ARG A 27 4.16 17.05 -14.80
N LYS A 28 2.92 17.55 -14.69
CA LYS A 28 2.21 17.72 -13.42
C LYS A 28 1.94 16.37 -12.73
N GLN A 29 1.58 15.32 -13.48
CA GLN A 29 1.41 13.97 -12.94
C GLN A 29 2.72 13.39 -12.42
N ASN A 30 3.82 13.52 -13.19
CA ASN A 30 5.15 13.06 -12.79
C ASN A 30 5.63 13.77 -11.51
N VAL A 31 5.41 15.08 -11.38
CA VAL A 31 5.74 15.83 -10.16
C VAL A 31 4.90 15.36 -8.97
N ARG A 32 3.58 15.19 -9.13
CA ARG A 32 2.71 14.68 -8.06
C ARG A 32 3.11 13.27 -7.62
N SER A 33 3.46 12.40 -8.57
CA SER A 33 3.95 11.04 -8.31
C SER A 33 5.28 11.06 -7.55
N GLY A 34 6.24 11.86 -8.01
CA GLY A 34 7.54 12.04 -7.35
C GLY A 34 7.40 12.54 -5.91
N LEU A 35 6.52 13.52 -5.67
CA LEU A 35 6.23 14.02 -4.32
C LEU A 35 5.54 12.97 -3.43
N CYS A 36 4.65 12.15 -3.98
CA CYS A 36 4.02 11.04 -3.24
C CYS A 36 5.05 9.98 -2.83
N CYS A 37 5.98 9.64 -3.73
CA CYS A 37 7.08 8.72 -3.43
C CYS A 37 8.00 9.27 -2.33
N LEU A 38 8.34 10.56 -2.39
CA LEU A 38 9.14 11.22 -1.37
C LEU A 38 8.46 11.21 0.01
N ASP A 39 7.16 11.55 0.08
CA ASP A 39 6.38 11.50 1.33
C ASP A 39 6.35 10.07 1.92
N LYS A 40 6.18 9.04 1.09
CA LYS A 40 6.26 7.63 1.54
C LYS A 40 7.63 7.31 2.17
N VAL A 41 8.72 7.78 1.57
CA VAL A 41 10.08 7.56 2.08
C VAL A 41 10.32 8.32 3.38
N ILE A 42 9.95 9.60 3.45
CA ILE A 42 10.07 10.43 4.65
C ILE A 42 9.34 9.78 5.82
N ARG A 43 8.06 9.43 5.64
CA ARG A 43 7.27 8.78 6.70
C ARG A 43 7.86 7.45 7.14
N LYS A 44 8.44 6.68 6.22
CA LYS A 44 9.11 5.41 6.55
C LYS A 44 10.33 5.68 7.44
N LEU A 45 11.17 6.65 7.09
CA LEU A 45 12.36 7.01 7.86
C LEU A 45 11.98 7.57 9.22
N GLU A 46 11.02 8.50 9.29
CA GLU A 46 10.50 9.05 10.55
C GLU A 46 9.93 7.95 11.45
N THR A 47 9.18 7.00 10.89
CA THR A 47 8.64 5.89 11.67
C THR A 47 9.75 5.01 12.25
N VAL A 48 10.77 4.69 11.46
CA VAL A 48 11.92 3.89 11.92
C VAL A 48 12.67 4.62 13.03
N GLU A 49 12.97 5.90 12.82
CA GLU A 49 13.75 6.70 13.76
C GLU A 49 12.98 6.94 15.07
N ASN A 50 11.69 7.27 14.99
CA ASN A 50 10.85 7.41 16.17
C ASN A 50 10.72 6.10 16.96
N VAL A 51 10.57 4.96 16.28
CA VAL A 51 10.56 3.65 16.95
C VAL A 51 11.89 3.37 17.63
N ASN A 52 13.02 3.76 17.04
CA ASN A 52 14.33 3.58 17.64
C ASN A 52 14.55 4.49 18.86
N LEU A 53 14.29 5.79 18.71
CA LEU A 53 14.51 6.80 19.76
C LEU A 53 13.61 6.56 20.97
N TYR A 54 12.30 6.49 20.75
CA TYR A 54 11.34 6.31 21.84
C TYR A 54 11.35 4.88 22.36
N GLY A 55 11.60 3.90 21.48
CA GLY A 55 11.75 2.51 21.89
C GLY A 55 12.89 2.36 22.88
N LYS A 56 14.10 2.80 22.52
CA LYS A 56 15.29 2.66 23.38
C LYS A 56 15.07 3.30 24.76
N SER A 57 14.67 4.57 24.80
CA SER A 57 14.43 5.28 26.06
C SER A 57 13.36 4.59 26.94
N PHE A 58 12.29 4.09 26.32
CA PHE A 58 11.25 3.34 27.01
C PHE A 58 11.77 2.02 27.59
N TYR A 59 12.55 1.25 26.83
CA TYR A 59 13.14 -0.01 27.32
C TYR A 59 14.19 0.24 28.41
N ASP A 60 15.00 1.28 28.29
CA ASP A 60 15.99 1.65 29.32
C ASP A 60 15.27 2.02 30.64
N CYS A 61 14.14 2.73 30.56
CA CYS A 61 13.30 3.06 31.71
C CYS A 61 12.70 1.81 32.37
N ILE A 62 12.13 0.88 31.58
CA ILE A 62 11.59 -0.37 32.12
C ILE A 62 12.70 -1.22 32.74
N THR A 63 13.83 -1.38 32.04
CA THR A 63 14.97 -2.16 32.52
C THR A 63 15.44 -1.63 33.87
N SER A 64 15.63 -0.31 33.97
CA SER A 64 16.04 0.34 35.22
C SER A 64 15.02 0.08 36.35
N ARG A 65 13.73 0.20 36.06
CA ARG A 65 12.67 -0.05 37.06
C ARG A 65 12.60 -1.52 37.51
N VAL A 66 12.80 -2.46 36.59
CA VAL A 66 12.82 -3.90 36.90
C VAL A 66 14.05 -4.27 37.72
N LEU A 67 15.22 -3.71 37.39
CA LEU A 67 16.46 -3.99 38.10
C LEU A 67 16.47 -3.42 39.52
N ILE A 68 15.88 -2.23 39.71
CA ILE A 68 15.78 -1.55 41.02
C ILE A 68 14.66 -2.12 41.89
N ASN A 69 13.74 -2.93 41.35
CA ASN A 69 12.61 -3.46 42.11
C ASN A 69 13.06 -4.39 43.25
N GLU A 70 12.95 -3.92 44.49
CA GLU A 70 13.41 -4.64 45.68
C GLU A 70 12.69 -5.97 45.91
N THR A 71 11.38 -6.02 45.67
CA THR A 71 10.58 -7.24 45.83
C THR A 71 11.05 -8.34 44.85
N LEU A 72 11.25 -7.98 43.59
CA LEU A 72 11.80 -8.90 42.58
C LEU A 72 13.23 -9.32 42.94
N ASN A 73 14.04 -8.39 43.47
CA ASN A 73 15.40 -8.70 43.92
C ASN A 73 15.40 -9.71 45.06
N GLN A 74 14.52 -9.53 46.06
CA GLN A 74 14.39 -10.46 47.17
C GLN A 74 13.93 -11.84 46.70
N GLN A 75 12.91 -11.91 45.84
CA GLN A 75 12.43 -13.16 45.25
C GLN A 75 13.51 -13.85 44.42
N TRP A 76 14.28 -13.07 43.64
CA TRP A 76 15.39 -13.60 42.84
C TRP A 76 16.47 -14.20 43.75
N SER A 77 16.90 -13.49 44.78
CA SER A 77 17.90 -13.99 45.73
C SER A 77 17.42 -15.24 46.47
N GLN A 78 16.13 -15.35 46.79
CA GLN A 78 15.56 -16.54 47.43
C GLN A 78 15.64 -17.80 46.55
N ILE A 79 15.57 -17.67 45.22
CA ILE A 79 15.68 -18.81 44.29
C ILE A 79 17.08 -19.42 44.34
N PHE A 80 18.10 -18.58 44.49
CA PHE A 80 19.49 -18.98 44.36
C PHE A 80 20.18 -19.27 45.69
N ASN A 81 19.47 -19.18 46.82
CA ASN A 81 19.87 -19.45 48.22
C ASN A 81 21.26 -20.12 48.40
N THR A 82 22.33 -19.34 48.28
CA THR A 82 23.71 -19.82 48.34
C THR A 82 24.44 -19.19 49.50
N GLU A 83 25.07 -20.05 50.31
CA GLU A 83 25.91 -19.69 51.45
C GLU A 83 27.26 -19.07 51.03
N ASP A 84 27.61 -19.10 49.74
CA ASP A 84 28.87 -18.59 49.19
C ASP A 84 28.67 -17.17 48.60
N VAL A 85 29.12 -16.16 49.33
CA VAL A 85 28.40 -14.88 49.44
C VAL A 85 28.71 -13.87 48.32
N GLU A 86 29.90 -13.88 47.73
CA GLU A 86 30.34 -12.74 46.92
C GLU A 86 30.54 -13.07 45.44
N TYR A 87 31.29 -14.14 45.12
CA TYR A 87 31.55 -14.54 43.73
C TYR A 87 30.26 -14.99 43.01
N PHE A 88 29.41 -15.72 43.73
CA PHE A 88 28.17 -16.23 43.17
C PHE A 88 27.14 -15.12 42.98
N ALA A 89 27.10 -14.13 43.88
CA ALA A 89 26.21 -12.97 43.78
C ALA A 89 26.43 -12.18 42.47
N VAL A 90 27.68 -12.00 42.04
CA VAL A 90 28.00 -11.32 40.77
C VAL A 90 27.44 -12.09 39.57
N HIS A 91 27.58 -13.42 39.56
CA HIS A 91 27.08 -14.26 38.47
C HIS A 91 25.56 -14.31 38.44
N VAL A 92 24.91 -14.39 39.60
CA VAL A 92 23.45 -14.36 39.73
C VAL A 92 22.88 -13.01 39.30
N HIS A 93 23.56 -11.90 39.63
CA HIS A 93 23.17 -10.57 39.17
C HIS A 93 23.29 -10.45 37.64
N LYS A 94 24.42 -10.88 37.07
CA LYS A 94 24.61 -10.87 35.61
C LYS A 94 23.57 -11.73 34.89
N LEU A 95 23.28 -12.92 35.42
CA LEU A 95 22.23 -13.80 34.90
C LEU A 95 20.86 -13.11 34.93
N LYS A 96 20.55 -12.40 36.02
CA LYS A 96 19.31 -11.61 36.12
C LYS A 96 19.24 -10.54 35.03
N GLU A 97 20.30 -9.77 34.83
CA GLU A 97 20.35 -8.73 33.79
C GLU A 97 20.14 -9.33 32.40
N GLU A 98 20.79 -10.46 32.09
CA GLU A 98 20.62 -11.17 30.82
C GLU A 98 19.19 -11.67 30.61
N ILE A 99 18.56 -12.24 31.65
CA ILE A 99 17.18 -12.74 31.59
C ILE A 99 16.20 -11.59 31.42
N VAL A 100 16.35 -10.50 32.17
CA VAL A 100 15.52 -9.29 32.02
C VAL A 100 15.65 -8.73 30.62
N SER A 101 16.88 -8.61 30.09
CA SER A 101 17.14 -8.14 28.73
C SER A 101 16.43 -9.01 27.67
N LYS A 102 16.55 -10.34 27.77
CA LYS A 102 15.87 -11.28 26.85
C LYS A 102 14.34 -11.18 26.94
N TYR A 103 13.79 -11.09 28.14
CA TYR A 103 12.34 -10.99 28.33
C TYR A 103 11.79 -9.67 27.77
N LEU A 104 12.52 -8.57 27.96
CA LEU A 104 12.16 -7.28 27.37
C LEU A 104 12.20 -7.31 25.85
N LEU A 105 13.20 -7.96 25.25
CA LEU A 105 13.26 -8.14 23.80
C LEU A 105 12.08 -8.96 23.28
N MET A 106 11.70 -10.05 23.98
CA MET A 106 10.54 -10.87 23.63
C MET A 106 9.23 -10.08 23.75
N SER A 107 9.02 -9.40 24.88
CA SER A 107 7.84 -8.56 25.13
C SER A 107 7.73 -7.43 24.10
N SER A 108 8.86 -6.79 23.77
CA SER A 108 8.98 -5.80 22.71
C SER A 108 8.53 -6.34 21.34
N ALA A 109 9.00 -7.54 20.98
CA ALA A 109 8.63 -8.19 19.74
C ALA A 109 7.14 -8.58 19.71
N GLN A 110 6.59 -9.01 20.84
CA GLN A 110 5.15 -9.27 20.97
C GLN A 110 4.32 -7.99 20.82
N PHE A 111 4.68 -6.93 21.55
CA PHE A 111 4.00 -5.63 21.47
C PHE A 111 4.00 -5.09 20.04
N ARG A 112 5.13 -5.15 19.33
CA ARG A 112 5.22 -4.76 17.91
C ARG A 112 4.29 -5.57 17.01
N ARG A 113 4.14 -6.88 17.25
CA ARG A 113 3.22 -7.73 16.49
C ARG A 113 1.76 -7.33 16.74
N GLU A 114 1.37 -7.17 18.00
CA GLU A 114 0.02 -6.76 18.38
C GLU A 114 -0.32 -5.35 17.86
N PHE A 115 0.63 -4.42 17.92
CA PHE A 115 0.47 -3.08 17.37
C PHE A 115 0.24 -3.11 15.86
N LYS A 116 1.05 -3.85 15.11
CA LYS A 116 0.88 -4.03 13.65
C LYS A 116 -0.49 -4.61 13.31
N GLN A 117 -0.95 -5.62 14.08
CA GLN A 117 -2.27 -6.21 13.90
C GLN A 117 -3.39 -5.19 14.16
N LYS A 118 -3.31 -4.42 15.25
CA LYS A 118 -4.28 -3.35 15.56
C LYS A 118 -4.32 -2.27 14.48
N VAL A 119 -3.18 -1.86 13.95
CA VAL A 119 -3.11 -0.89 12.85
C VAL A 119 -3.75 -1.45 11.57
N LYS A 120 -3.45 -2.70 11.22
CA LYS A 120 -4.07 -3.39 10.07
C LYS A 120 -5.59 -3.45 10.22
N ALA A 121 -6.08 -3.89 11.38
CA ALA A 121 -7.50 -3.95 11.68
C ALA A 121 -8.19 -2.58 11.58
N ARG A 122 -7.57 -1.50 12.07
CA ARG A 122 -8.08 -0.13 11.94
C ARG A 122 -8.16 0.34 10.49
N LYS A 123 -7.18 -0.01 9.64
CA LYS A 123 -7.20 0.32 8.21
C LYS A 123 -8.33 -0.39 7.48
N GLU A 124 -8.50 -1.68 7.74
CA GLU A 124 -9.60 -2.46 7.16
C GLU A 124 -10.97 -1.94 7.62
N GLU A 125 -11.11 -1.59 8.90
CA GLU A 125 -12.30 -0.95 9.46
C GLU A 125 -12.63 0.37 8.75
N ALA A 126 -11.64 1.23 8.55
CA ALA A 126 -11.80 2.50 7.86
C ALA A 126 -12.21 2.30 6.39
N HIS A 127 -11.58 1.34 5.70
CA HIS A 127 -11.93 0.99 4.33
C HIS A 127 -13.37 0.47 4.22
N ARG A 128 -13.79 -0.42 5.13
CA ARG A 128 -15.18 -0.90 5.20
C ARG A 128 -16.17 0.25 5.39
N LYS A 129 -15.87 1.21 6.28
CA LYS A 129 -16.69 2.41 6.47
C LYS A 129 -16.76 3.27 5.22
N GLN A 130 -15.65 3.42 4.48
CA GLN A 130 -15.62 4.18 3.24
C GLN A 130 -16.50 3.55 2.14
N ILE A 131 -16.46 2.22 2.00
CA ILE A 131 -17.34 1.49 1.08
C ILE A 131 -18.81 1.68 1.45
N GLN A 132 -19.14 1.56 2.74
CA GLN A 132 -20.52 1.73 3.22
C GLN A 132 -21.06 3.12 2.89
N MET A 133 -20.28 4.17 3.17
CA MET A 133 -20.66 5.55 2.85
C MET A 133 -20.91 5.76 1.35
N ARG A 134 -20.12 5.13 0.47
CA ARG A 134 -20.35 5.21 -0.99
C ARG A 134 -21.64 4.51 -1.43
N ARG A 135 -22.00 3.38 -0.80
CA ARG A 135 -23.25 2.67 -1.08
C ARG A 135 -24.48 3.47 -0.64
N ASP A 136 -24.44 4.03 0.57
CA ASP A 136 -25.56 4.79 1.12
C ASP A 136 -25.83 6.08 0.32
N SER A 137 -24.77 6.71 -0.22
CA SER A 137 -24.92 7.85 -1.13
C SER A 137 -25.60 7.49 -2.46
N LYS A 138 -25.34 6.29 -3.01
CA LYS A 138 -25.94 5.84 -4.28
C LYS A 138 -27.43 5.46 -4.15
N VAL A 139 -27.84 4.97 -2.98
CA VAL A 139 -29.25 4.65 -2.70
C VAL A 139 -30.07 5.92 -2.49
N LYS A 140 -29.51 6.95 -1.85
CA LYS A 140 -30.23 8.24 -1.65
C LYS A 140 -30.42 9.04 -2.95
N SER A 141 -29.51 8.93 -3.91
CA SER A 141 -29.65 9.61 -5.20
C SER A 141 -30.63 8.92 -6.17
N SER A 142 -30.95 7.65 -5.97
CA SER A 142 -31.87 6.88 -6.82
C SER A 142 -33.33 6.87 -6.34
N SER A 143 -33.62 7.40 -5.14
CA SER A 143 -34.99 7.48 -4.59
C SER A 143 -35.76 8.76 -4.97
N SER A 144 -35.20 9.66 -5.77
CA SER A 144 -35.84 10.92 -6.19
C SER A 144 -36.31 10.98 -7.66
N GLU A 145 -36.07 9.94 -8.46
CA GLU A 145 -36.47 9.91 -9.88
C GLU A 145 -37.15 8.56 -10.22
N ALA A 146 -38.38 8.37 -9.74
CA ALA A 146 -39.23 7.26 -10.16
C ALA A 146 -40.65 7.75 -10.47
N GLN A 147 -40.76 8.61 -11.48
CA GLN A 147 -41.91 8.64 -12.38
C GLN A 147 -41.38 8.95 -13.79
N VAL A 148 -41.39 7.96 -14.69
CA VAL A 148 -41.77 8.05 -16.13
C VAL A 148 -41.24 6.80 -16.90
N SER A 149 -42.20 5.95 -17.27
CA SER A 149 -42.33 5.05 -18.44
C SER A 149 -41.27 4.00 -18.83
N SER A 150 -41.67 2.72 -18.64
CA SER A 150 -41.76 1.61 -19.62
C SER A 150 -41.00 1.66 -20.96
N SER A 151 -40.29 0.57 -21.31
CA SER A 151 -40.69 -0.42 -22.37
C SER A 151 -39.59 -1.43 -22.76
N SER A 152 -39.98 -2.70 -22.74
CA SER A 152 -39.54 -3.94 -23.41
C SER A 152 -38.54 -3.92 -24.59
N LYS A 153 -37.62 -4.91 -24.66
CA LYS A 153 -37.60 -6.05 -25.65
C LYS A 153 -36.28 -6.86 -25.69
N GLN A 154 -36.43 -8.20 -25.73
CA GLN A 154 -35.75 -9.28 -26.52
C GLN A 154 -34.20 -9.29 -26.66
N SER A 155 -33.43 -10.39 -26.64
CA SER A 155 -33.57 -11.77 -27.16
C SER A 155 -32.42 -12.65 -26.59
N GLN A 156 -32.66 -13.84 -26.02
CA GLN A 156 -32.47 -15.18 -26.62
C GLN A 156 -31.32 -15.37 -27.63
N LEU A 157 -30.32 -16.20 -27.31
CA LEU A 157 -29.94 -17.38 -28.10
C LEU A 157 -28.83 -18.22 -27.45
N SER A 158 -29.17 -19.48 -27.21
CA SER A 158 -28.32 -20.61 -26.83
C SER A 158 -27.72 -21.28 -28.06
N LYS A 159 -26.43 -21.70 -28.03
CA LYS A 159 -25.96 -22.80 -28.88
C LYS A 159 -24.68 -23.49 -28.38
N ASP A 160 -24.88 -24.75 -28.03
CA ASP A 160 -24.10 -25.98 -28.23
C ASP A 160 -22.58 -26.06 -28.03
N ARG A 161 -22.27 -27.09 -27.23
CA ARG A 161 -21.01 -27.81 -27.07
C ARG A 161 -20.62 -28.52 -28.37
N SER A 162 -19.32 -28.57 -28.63
CA SER A 162 -18.68 -29.72 -29.26
C SER A 162 -17.27 -29.91 -28.70
N ASP A 163 -17.07 -31.07 -28.08
CA ASP A 163 -15.79 -31.63 -27.67
C ASP A 163 -14.92 -31.96 -28.89
N TYR A 164 -13.63 -31.62 -28.86
CA TYR A 164 -12.59 -32.36 -29.58
C TYR A 164 -11.23 -32.21 -28.88
N SER A 165 -10.56 -33.35 -28.76
CA SER A 165 -9.41 -33.67 -27.94
C SER A 165 -8.08 -33.41 -28.66
N SER A 166 -7.09 -32.92 -27.90
CA SER A 166 -5.65 -33.24 -27.98
C SER A 166 -4.87 -33.00 -29.29
N THR A 167 -3.88 -32.10 -29.22
CA THR A 167 -2.46 -32.28 -29.66
C THR A 167 -1.70 -31.01 -29.26
N SER A 168 -0.74 -31.09 -28.34
CA SER A 168 0.70 -31.21 -28.62
C SER A 168 1.31 -29.96 -29.26
N GLU A 169 2.13 -29.29 -28.45
CA GLU A 169 3.35 -28.56 -28.81
C GLU A 169 3.24 -27.25 -29.62
N GLN A 170 4.13 -26.32 -29.24
CA GLN A 170 4.54 -25.09 -29.92
C GLN A 170 3.77 -23.81 -29.59
N GLN A 171 4.16 -23.17 -28.47
CA GLN A 171 4.62 -21.77 -28.53
C GLN A 171 5.44 -21.44 -27.27
N GLU A 172 6.69 -21.92 -27.26
CA GLU A 172 7.75 -21.25 -26.51
C GLU A 172 8.07 -19.93 -27.22
N SER A 173 7.58 -18.82 -26.70
CA SER A 173 8.12 -17.49 -27.01
C SER A 173 8.42 -16.76 -25.70
N LEU A 174 9.62 -17.01 -25.19
CA LEU A 174 10.50 -16.08 -24.46
C LEU A 174 9.81 -14.84 -23.86
N HIS A 175 9.27 -14.95 -22.64
CA HIS A 175 9.15 -13.81 -21.74
C HIS A 175 10.26 -13.88 -20.69
N MET A 176 11.49 -13.58 -21.10
CA MET A 176 12.53 -13.18 -20.16
C MET A 176 12.17 -11.79 -19.63
N LEU A 177 11.53 -11.75 -18.46
CA LEU A 177 11.39 -10.54 -17.66
C LEU A 177 12.81 -10.08 -17.27
N VAL A 178 13.36 -9.16 -18.05
CA VAL A 178 14.58 -8.45 -17.69
C VAL A 178 14.25 -7.59 -16.46
N LYS A 179 14.61 -8.09 -15.27
CA LYS A 179 14.60 -7.32 -14.02
C LYS A 179 15.75 -6.29 -14.06
N ARG A 180 15.60 -5.22 -14.84
CA ARG A 180 16.45 -4.02 -14.71
C ARG A 180 16.09 -3.32 -13.40
N LYS A 181 17.09 -2.73 -12.75
CA LYS A 181 16.91 -1.98 -11.50
C LYS A 181 16.06 -0.74 -11.78
N ALA A 182 15.21 -0.36 -10.82
CA ALA A 182 14.26 0.76 -10.92
C ALA A 182 14.90 2.14 -11.20
N GLU A 183 16.23 2.21 -11.16
CA GLU A 183 17.01 3.45 -11.27
C GLU A 183 17.19 3.92 -12.74
N ASP A 184 16.94 3.05 -13.74
CA ASP A 184 17.25 3.34 -15.15
C ASP A 184 16.02 3.63 -16.05
N CYS A 185 14.78 3.65 -15.52
CA CYS A 185 13.58 3.53 -16.38
C CYS A 185 12.40 4.42 -15.95
N VAL A 186 12.56 5.75 -16.02
CA VAL A 186 11.46 6.70 -15.72
C VAL A 186 10.62 7.04 -16.96
N ILE A 187 11.14 6.84 -18.17
CA ILE A 187 10.61 7.52 -19.36
C ILE A 187 9.46 6.74 -20.04
N ASP A 188 9.50 5.40 -20.07
CA ASP A 188 8.54 4.57 -20.85
C ASP A 188 7.96 3.41 -20.02
N SER A 189 7.25 3.72 -18.94
CA SER A 189 6.64 2.69 -18.07
C SER A 189 5.25 3.07 -17.56
N VAL A 190 4.41 2.05 -17.34
CA VAL A 190 3.05 2.16 -16.80
C VAL A 190 2.90 1.31 -15.54
N CYS A 191 2.10 1.79 -14.60
CA CYS A 191 1.80 1.09 -13.35
C CYS A 191 0.48 0.32 -13.49
N CYS A 192 0.45 -0.93 -13.05
CA CYS A 192 -0.79 -1.72 -12.99
C CYS A 192 -1.66 -1.29 -11.79
N ASP A 193 -2.94 -1.05 -12.03
CA ASP A 193 -3.90 -0.65 -10.97
C ASP A 193 -4.28 -1.79 -10.00
N VAL A 194 -3.98 -3.05 -10.34
CA VAL A 194 -4.30 -4.22 -9.51
C VAL A 194 -3.15 -4.58 -8.56
N CYS A 195 -1.91 -4.56 -9.05
CA CYS A 195 -0.74 -5.02 -8.29
C CYS A 195 0.28 -3.93 -7.96
N ASP A 196 0.03 -2.67 -8.34
CA ASP A 196 0.91 -1.51 -8.13
C ASP A 196 2.35 -1.75 -8.66
N THR A 197 2.53 -2.63 -9.64
CA THR A 197 3.84 -2.95 -10.24
C THR A 197 4.03 -2.16 -11.53
N TRP A 198 5.23 -1.63 -11.72
CA TRP A 198 5.61 -0.86 -12.91
C TRP A 198 6.15 -1.78 -13.99
N HIS A 199 5.65 -1.59 -15.21
CA HIS A 199 6.01 -2.37 -16.39
C HIS A 199 6.48 -1.43 -17.50
N HIS A 200 7.62 -1.73 -18.13
CA HIS A 200 8.08 -0.97 -19.29
C HIS A 200 7.19 -1.24 -20.49
N TYR A 201 6.85 -0.23 -21.27
CA TYR A 201 6.02 -0.38 -22.48
C TYR A 201 6.53 -1.48 -23.42
N GLU A 202 7.83 -1.48 -23.70
CA GLU A 202 8.48 -2.50 -24.53
C GLU A 202 8.37 -3.91 -23.92
N CYS A 203 8.44 -4.04 -22.59
CA CYS A 203 8.36 -5.34 -21.90
C CYS A 203 6.96 -5.96 -21.92
N ILE A 204 5.92 -5.16 -22.16
CA ILE A 204 4.51 -5.60 -22.23
C ILE A 204 3.93 -5.43 -23.64
N GLY A 205 4.77 -5.12 -24.63
CA GLY A 205 4.35 -5.00 -26.03
C GLY A 205 3.55 -3.74 -26.37
N LEU A 206 3.53 -2.73 -25.48
CA LEU A 206 2.90 -1.42 -25.74
C LEU A 206 3.81 -0.54 -26.60
N LEU A 207 4.10 -0.99 -27.81
CA LEU A 207 4.85 -0.22 -28.80
C LEU A 207 3.86 0.47 -29.75
N GLY A 208 3.25 1.57 -29.31
CA GLY A 208 2.70 2.56 -30.23
C GLY A 208 1.19 2.60 -30.50
N ASP A 209 0.35 1.85 -29.79
CA ASP A 209 -1.11 2.07 -29.85
C ASP A 209 -1.61 2.88 -28.65
N GLU A 210 -1.70 4.20 -28.87
CA GLU A 210 -2.17 5.22 -27.91
C GLU A 210 -3.58 4.97 -27.37
N GLN A 211 -4.37 4.09 -27.99
CA GLN A 211 -5.74 3.78 -27.57
C GLN A 211 -5.81 2.94 -26.28
N GLU A 212 -4.86 2.04 -26.02
CA GLU A 212 -4.90 1.19 -24.81
C GLU A 212 -4.49 1.93 -23.52
N LEU A 213 -3.82 3.07 -23.64
CA LEU A 213 -3.43 3.94 -22.51
C LEU A 213 -4.42 5.08 -22.26
N GLN A 214 -5.41 5.27 -23.14
CA GLN A 214 -6.51 6.22 -22.93
C GLN A 214 -7.57 5.69 -21.97
N GLU A 215 -7.54 4.40 -21.65
CA GLU A 215 -8.37 3.85 -20.59
C GLU A 215 -7.85 4.33 -19.23
N GLU A 216 -8.74 4.90 -18.43
CA GLU A 216 -8.45 5.50 -17.11
C GLU A 216 -7.88 4.46 -16.11
N GLU A 217 -7.98 3.17 -16.42
CA GLU A 217 -7.50 2.04 -15.64
C GLU A 217 -6.70 1.07 -16.54
N TRP A 218 -5.43 0.82 -16.22
CA TRP A 218 -4.57 -0.14 -16.93
C TRP A 218 -4.20 -1.33 -16.03
N THR A 219 -4.43 -2.54 -16.54
CA THR A 219 -4.11 -3.80 -15.84
C THR A 219 -3.03 -4.56 -16.59
N CYS A 220 -1.96 -4.98 -15.89
CA CYS A 220 -0.88 -5.75 -16.50
C CYS A 220 -1.32 -7.15 -16.94
N PRO A 221 -0.60 -7.77 -17.89
CA PRO A 221 -0.94 -9.10 -18.39
C PRO A 221 -1.15 -10.12 -17.26
N ASP A 222 -0.26 -10.14 -16.26
CA ASP A 222 -0.34 -11.07 -15.12
C ASP A 222 -1.66 -10.92 -14.34
N CYS A 223 -2.12 -9.67 -14.15
CA CYS A 223 -3.36 -9.38 -13.44
C CYS A 223 -4.60 -9.57 -14.34
N ARG A 224 -4.49 -9.34 -15.65
CA ARG A 224 -5.55 -9.65 -16.62
C ARG A 224 -5.84 -11.15 -16.63
N PHE A 225 -4.80 -12.00 -16.73
CA PHE A 225 -4.97 -13.47 -16.72
C PHE A 225 -5.47 -14.02 -15.38
N SER A 226 -5.17 -13.35 -14.27
CA SER A 226 -5.64 -13.76 -12.94
C SER A 226 -7.12 -13.40 -12.68
N GLY A 227 -7.70 -12.49 -13.46
CA GLY A 227 -9.10 -12.05 -13.34
C GLY A 227 -10.11 -12.98 -14.02
N ASP A 228 -9.70 -13.80 -14.99
CA ASP A 228 -10.58 -14.70 -15.73
C ASP A 228 -10.79 -16.07 -15.04
N VAL A 229 -10.16 -16.32 -13.90
CA VAL A 229 -10.23 -17.61 -13.17
C VAL A 229 -11.34 -17.63 -12.09
N ILE A 230 -12.14 -16.57 -11.97
CA ILE A 230 -13.31 -16.57 -11.06
C ILE A 230 -14.56 -16.10 -11.81
N LYS A 231 -15.21 -17.05 -12.47
CA LYS A 231 -16.68 -17.06 -12.64
C LYS A 231 -17.21 -18.45 -12.34
#